data_AF-A0A1X9XAY8-F1
#
_entry.id   AF-A0A1X9XAY8-F1
#
_cell.length_a   1.000
_cell.length_b   1.000
_cell.length_c   1.000
_cell.angle_alpha   90.00
_cell.angle_beta   90.00
_cell.angle_gamma   90.00
#
_symmetry.space_group_name_H-M   'P 1'
#
loop_
_entity.id
_entity.type
_entity.pdbx_description
1 polymer ?
#
loop_
_entity_poly.entity_id
_entity_poly.type
_entity_poly.pdbx_seq_one_letter_code
_entity_poly.pdbx_strand_id
1 'polypeptide(L)' 'IGGHGDYVWERGKFSNPPLTDLETWSVVGGSAGAAIYTFRQPGLYVYLNHNLIEA' A
#
# COMPACT_ATOMS: atom_id res chain seq x y z
N ILE A 1 7.97 -3.36 2.44
CA ILE A 1 8.62 -4.52 3.11
C ILE A 1 8.61 -4.31 4.62
N GLY A 2 8.20 -5.34 5.39
CA GLY A 2 8.18 -5.34 6.85
C GLY A 2 6.84 -4.93 7.49
N GLY A 3 5.85 -4.53 6.69
CA GLY A 3 4.50 -4.14 7.12
C GLY A 3 3.47 -4.48 6.03
N HIS A 4 2.23 -4.02 6.20
CA HIS A 4 1.10 -4.24 5.28
C HIS A 4 0.32 -2.93 5.08
N GLY A 5 -0.63 -2.91 4.15
CA GLY A 5 -1.71 -1.93 4.17
C GLY A 5 -2.87 -2.47 5.02
N ASP A 6 -3.08 -1.91 6.21
CA ASP A 6 -4.23 -2.28 7.06
C ASP A 6 -5.55 -1.91 6.35
N TYR A 7 -5.57 -0.77 5.67
CA TYR A 7 -6.68 -0.33 4.81
C TYR A 7 -6.13 0.30 3.52
N VAL A 8 -6.59 -0.17 2.35
CA VAL A 8 -6.07 0.25 1.06
C VAL A 8 -7.21 0.59 0.09
N TRP A 9 -7.12 1.78 -0.51
CA TRP A 9 -7.92 2.20 -1.66
C TRP A 9 -7.01 2.30 -2.88
N GLU A 10 -6.80 1.18 -3.57
CA GLU A 10 -5.94 1.09 -4.75
C GLU A 10 -6.30 2.08 -5.86
N ARG A 11 -7.60 2.36 -6.02
CA ARG A 11 -8.15 3.31 -7.01
C ARG A 11 -8.47 4.70 -6.44
N GLY A 12 -8.14 4.93 -5.17
CA GLY A 12 -8.26 6.24 -4.51
C GLY A 12 -9.67 6.81 -4.42
N LYS A 13 -10.70 5.97 -4.25
CA LYS A 13 -12.10 6.41 -4.07
C LYS A 13 -12.59 6.02 -2.68
N PHE A 14 -12.61 6.98 -1.76
CA PHE A 14 -12.99 6.75 -0.36
C PHE A 14 -14.47 6.39 -0.14
N SER A 15 -15.32 6.61 -1.15
CA SER A 15 -16.70 6.12 -1.12
C SER A 15 -16.81 4.60 -1.22
N ASN A 16 -15.78 3.93 -1.74
CA ASN A 16 -15.71 2.48 -1.77
C ASN A 16 -15.09 1.99 -0.45
N PRO A 17 -15.49 0.81 0.06
CA PRO A 17 -14.79 0.21 1.18
C PRO A 17 -13.32 -0.08 0.82
N PRO A 18 -12.37 0.12 1.74
CA PRO A 18 -10.98 -0.29 1.54
C PRO A 18 -10.84 -1.81 1.51
N LEU A 19 -9.80 -2.28 0.84
CA LEU A 19 -9.27 -3.64 1.05
C LEU A 19 -8.42 -3.65 2.32
N THR A 20 -8.35 -4.79 3.00
CA THR A 20 -7.59 -4.94 4.25
C THR A 20 -6.45 -5.94 4.10
N ASP A 21 -5.43 -5.79 4.94
CA ASP A 21 -4.28 -6.72 5.08
C ASP A 21 -3.50 -6.99 3.78
N LEU A 22 -3.40 -6.00 2.89
CA LEU A 22 -2.66 -6.18 1.64
C LEU A 22 -1.15 -6.10 1.86
N GLU A 23 -0.41 -7.07 1.34
CA GLU A 23 1.07 -7.05 1.29
C GLU A 23 1.59 -6.05 0.25
N THR A 24 0.93 -5.98 -0.91
CA THR A 24 1.24 -5.08 -2.04
C THR A 24 -0.06 -4.78 -2.78
N TRP A 25 -0.10 -3.66 -3.49
CA TRP A 25 -1.31 -3.20 -4.18
C TRP A 25 -0.98 -2.41 -5.45
N SER A 26 -1.89 -2.39 -6.42
CA SER A 26 -1.70 -1.77 -7.73
C SER A 26 -2.31 -0.37 -7.81
N VAL A 27 -1.47 0.64 -8.07
CA VAL A 27 -1.93 1.97 -8.48
C VAL A 27 -1.88 2.05 -10.00
N VAL A 28 -3.04 1.96 -10.67
CA VAL A 28 -3.09 2.00 -12.13
C VAL A 28 -2.67 3.38 -12.66
N GLY A 29 -1.98 3.41 -13.81
CA GLY A 29 -1.50 4.65 -14.42
C GLY A 29 -2.63 5.67 -14.65
N GLY A 30 -2.37 6.94 -14.33
CA GLY A 30 -3.38 8.01 -14.38
C GLY A 30 -4.34 8.03 -13.19
N SER A 31 -4.06 7.26 -12.13
CA SER A 31 -4.81 7.29 -10.88
C SER A 31 -3.91 7.56 -9.67
N ALA A 32 -4.54 7.80 -8.52
CA ALA A 32 -3.89 7.84 -7.23
C ALA A 32 -4.52 6.76 -6.33
N GLY A 33 -3.71 6.14 -5.47
CA GLY A 33 -4.15 5.24 -4.42
C GLY A 33 -3.86 5.82 -3.04
N ALA A 34 -4.46 5.22 -2.01
CA ALA A 34 -4.18 5.56 -0.61
C ALA A 34 -4.09 4.28 0.21
N ALA A 35 -3.20 4.26 1.21
CA ALA A 35 -3.09 3.17 2.17
C ALA A 35 -2.85 3.73 3.57
N ILE A 36 -3.40 3.03 4.56
CA ILE A 36 -3.20 3.30 5.99
C ILE A 36 -2.48 2.08 6.57
N TYR A 37 -1.47 2.34 7.40
CA TYR A 37 -0.77 1.32 8.17
C TYR A 37 -0.45 1.85 9.56
N THR A 38 -0.79 1.07 10.59
CA THR A 38 -0.37 1.30 11.96
C THR A 38 0.92 0.50 12.22
N PHE A 39 2.04 1.19 12.44
CA PHE A 39 3.31 0.53 12.74
C PHE A 39 3.22 -0.28 14.04
N ARG A 40 3.57 -1.57 13.97
CA ARG A 40 3.55 -2.50 15.11
C ARG A 40 4.94 -2.86 15.63
N GLN A 41 6.00 -2.58 14.89
CA GLN A 41 7.37 -2.89 15.27
C GLN A 41 8.29 -1.69 14.96
N PRO A 42 9.35 -1.45 15.75
CA PRO A 42 10.39 -0.50 15.39
C PRO A 42 11.31 -1.10 14.31
N GLY A 43 12.09 -0.25 13.64
CA GLY A 43 13.09 -0.66 12.66
C GLY A 43 13.03 0.13 11.36
N LEU A 44 13.89 -0.24 10.41
CA LEU A 44 13.89 0.33 9.07
C LEU A 44 12.86 -0.39 8.20
N TYR A 45 12.01 0.39 7.54
CA TYR A 45 11.03 -0.10 6.58
C TYR A 45 11.35 0.46 5.20
N VAL A 46 11.08 -0.32 4.16
CA VAL A 46 11.23 0.14 2.77
C VAL A 46 9.86 0.14 2.10
N TYR A 47 9.47 1.31 1.59
CA TYR A 47 8.31 1.50 0.73
C TYR A 47 8.80 1.65 -0.71
N LEU A 48 8.35 0.77 -1.61
CA LEU A 48 8.90 0.62 -2.95
C LEU A 48 7.84 0.13 -3.94
N ASN A 49 8.14 0.22 -5.23
CA ASN A 49 7.46 -0.57 -6.26
C ASN A 49 7.99 -2.00 -6.19
N HIS A 50 7.11 -2.99 -6.01
CA HIS A 50 7.51 -4.38 -5.80
C HIS A 50 8.02 -5.10 -7.07
N ASN A 51 8.19 -4.38 -8.18
CA ASN A 51 9.09 -4.77 -9.27
C ASN A 51 10.55 -4.46 -8.89
N LEU A 52 11.22 -5.43 -8.25
CA LEU A 52 12.57 -5.25 -7.70
C LEU A 52 13.69 -5.05 -8.76
N ILE A 53 13.39 -5.24 -10.04
CA ILE A 53 14.34 -4.99 -11.13
C ILE A 53 14.42 -3.48 -11.46
N GLU A 54 13.36 -2.73 -11.15
CA GLU A 54 13.23 -1.31 -11.47
C GLU A 54 13.37 -0.39 -10.24
N ALA A 55 13.48 -0.97 -9.04
CA ALA A 55 13.44 -0.27 -7.75
C ALA A 55 14.80 0.28 -7.30
#